data_AF-T1B0Z6-F1
#
_entry.id   AF-T1B0Z6-F1
#
_cell.length_a   1.000
_cell.length_b   1.000
_cell.length_c   1.000
_cell.angle_alpha   90.00
_cell.angle_beta   90.00
_cell.angle_gamma   90.00
#
_symmetry.space_group_name_H-M   'P 1'
#
loop_
_entity.id
_entity.type
_entity.pdbx_description
1 polymer ?
#
loop_
_entity_poly.entity_id
_entity_poly.type
_entity_poly.pdbx_seq_one_letter_code
_entity_poly.pdbx_strand_id
1 'polypeptide(L)'
;NVRVVFKGVRHRNYDLTYKMQALRRGSFEWKDIKYTYNPTMGILNTREGRIPCAVKVEVLPNIEILRKKGLRIRSTRLNPRNARSRIGPVSTDFDSIRGYTPGDPYRTINWKATARNSSTGPILVNQYEREGLHSTVFAIDNSPPMRQGTKEENPLESGIKLVLSFTSLLLNYQYNVGVWVMQRNSGIRRDVIMPGSGMEQYLRIRRRVMLVETVKLVPQV
;
A
#
# COMPACT_ATOMS: atom_id res chain seq x y z
N ASN A 1 7.63 -26.50 -16.01
CA ASN A 1 8.33 -27.22 -14.93
C ASN A 1 7.95 -28.69 -14.90
N VAL A 2 8.37 -29.47 -15.89
CA VAL A 2 8.18 -30.92 -15.89
C VAL A 2 9.56 -31.54 -15.72
N ARG A 3 9.74 -32.37 -14.68
CA ARG A 3 10.93 -33.22 -14.54
C ARG A 3 10.48 -34.64 -14.76
N VAL A 4 11.12 -35.31 -15.71
CA VAL A 4 10.91 -36.73 -15.98
C VAL A 4 11.93 -37.49 -15.16
N VAL A 5 11.45 -38.36 -14.27
CA VAL A 5 12.30 -39.25 -13.48
C VAL A 5 12.05 -40.67 -13.93
N PHE A 6 13.11 -41.34 -14.37
CA PHE A 6 13.05 -42.75 -14.73
C PHE A 6 13.27 -43.61 -13.48
N LYS A 7 12.23 -44.33 -13.06
CA LYS A 7 12.23 -45.17 -11.86
C LYS A 7 13.14 -46.40 -11.99
N GLY A 8 13.33 -46.94 -13.19
CA GLY A 8 14.00 -48.24 -13.39
C GLY A 8 13.24 -49.41 -12.73
N VAL A 9 13.91 -50.55 -12.57
CA VAL A 9 13.29 -51.80 -12.08
C VAL A 9 13.23 -51.89 -10.53
N ARG A 10 14.07 -51.11 -9.82
CA ARG A 10 14.17 -51.16 -8.34
C ARG A 10 13.36 -50.05 -7.67
N HIS A 11 12.99 -50.25 -6.42
CA HIS A 11 12.46 -49.17 -5.58
C HIS A 11 13.54 -48.11 -5.37
N ARG A 12 13.17 -46.84 -5.59
CA ARG A 12 14.03 -45.68 -5.39
C ARG A 12 13.24 -44.55 -4.77
N ASN A 13 13.85 -43.88 -3.81
CA ASN A 13 13.36 -42.62 -3.26
C ASN A 13 14.08 -41.48 -4.00
N TYR A 14 13.34 -40.45 -4.37
CA TYR A 14 13.85 -39.28 -5.08
C TYR A 14 13.33 -38.02 -4.41
N ASP A 15 14.25 -37.14 -4.03
CA ASP A 15 13.91 -35.81 -3.55
C ASP A 15 13.90 -34.82 -4.73
N LEU A 16 12.76 -34.15 -4.92
CA LEU A 16 12.57 -33.19 -5.99
C LEU A 16 12.49 -31.77 -5.43
N THR A 17 13.50 -30.97 -5.75
CA THR A 17 13.51 -29.53 -5.41
C THR A 17 13.10 -28.70 -6.62
N TYR A 18 12.13 -27.81 -6.43
CA TYR A 18 11.69 -26.84 -7.43
C TYR A 18 12.03 -25.42 -6.97
N LYS A 19 12.69 -24.65 -7.83
CA LYS A 19 12.81 -23.20 -7.67
C LYS A 19 11.69 -22.55 -8.47
N MET A 20 10.93 -21.67 -7.84
CA MET A 20 9.86 -20.92 -8.47
C MET A 20 10.13 -19.44 -8.31
N GLN A 21 9.82 -18.67 -9.36
CA GLN A 21 9.87 -17.21 -9.30
C GLN A 21 8.45 -16.69 -9.09
N ALA A 22 8.30 -15.85 -8.06
CA ALA A 22 7.02 -15.24 -7.75
C ALA A 22 6.80 -14.04 -8.69
N LEU A 23 6.04 -14.26 -9.76
CA LEU A 23 5.75 -13.24 -10.78
C LEU A 23 4.73 -12.21 -10.31
N ARG A 24 3.78 -12.64 -9.48
CA ARG A 24 2.66 -11.80 -9.02
C ARG A 24 2.62 -11.76 -7.51
N ARG A 25 2.42 -10.57 -6.93
CA ARG A 25 2.16 -10.42 -5.48
C ARG A 25 0.80 -11.05 -5.12
N GLY A 26 0.60 -11.37 -3.85
CA GLY A 26 -0.68 -11.85 -3.33
C GLY A 26 -0.54 -13.11 -2.48
N SER A 27 -1.69 -13.62 -2.04
CA SER A 27 -1.78 -14.86 -1.26
C SER A 27 -2.17 -16.02 -2.18
N PHE A 28 -1.33 -17.04 -2.23
CA PHE A 28 -1.55 -18.26 -3.02
C PHE A 28 -1.72 -19.44 -2.08
N GLU A 29 -2.79 -20.20 -2.28
CA GLU A 29 -3.02 -21.46 -1.57
C GLU A 29 -2.73 -22.60 -2.52
N TRP A 30 -1.75 -23.42 -2.16
CA TRP A 30 -1.51 -24.71 -2.78
C TRP A 30 -2.34 -25.74 -2.03
N LYS A 31 -3.02 -26.60 -2.79
CA LYS A 31 -3.89 -27.65 -2.26
C LYS A 31 -3.34 -29.03 -2.55
N ASP A 32 -3.06 -29.30 -3.81
CA ASP A 32 -2.59 -30.61 -4.27
C ASP A 32 -1.39 -30.46 -5.20
N ILE A 33 -0.40 -31.33 -5.02
CA ILE A 33 0.65 -31.57 -6.02
C ILE A 33 0.15 -32.68 -6.93
N LYS A 34 -0.13 -32.35 -8.19
CA LYS A 34 -0.49 -33.33 -9.22
C LYS A 34 0.78 -33.95 -9.78
N TYR A 35 0.82 -35.28 -9.87
CA TYR A 35 1.87 -35.99 -10.59
C TYR A 35 1.27 -36.95 -11.61
N THR A 36 2.01 -37.13 -12.70
CA THR A 36 1.64 -38.03 -13.78
C THR A 36 2.78 -39.03 -13.96
N TYR A 37 2.44 -40.31 -13.88
CA TYR A 37 3.35 -41.42 -14.11
C TYR A 37 3.02 -42.06 -15.45
N ASN A 38 3.95 -41.89 -16.40
CA ASN A 38 3.90 -42.55 -17.69
C ASN A 38 4.77 -43.81 -17.64
N PRO A 39 4.18 -45.01 -17.72
CA PRO A 39 4.95 -46.25 -17.78
C PRO A 39 5.71 -46.34 -19.11
N THR A 40 6.84 -47.06 -19.09
CA THR A 40 7.68 -47.25 -20.28
C THR A 40 6.91 -47.96 -21.39
N MET A 41 7.11 -47.51 -22.62
CA MET A 41 6.62 -48.16 -23.84
C MET A 41 5.08 -48.13 -24.02
N GLY A 42 4.34 -47.34 -23.22
CA GLY A 42 2.89 -47.13 -23.41
C GLY A 42 2.01 -48.37 -23.16
N ILE A 43 2.59 -49.43 -22.58
CA ILE A 43 1.90 -50.73 -22.35
C ILE A 43 0.78 -50.61 -21.31
N LEU A 44 0.92 -49.65 -20.39
CA LEU A 44 -0.04 -49.40 -19.33
C LEU A 44 -0.57 -47.96 -19.44
N ASN A 45 -1.80 -47.75 -18.99
CA ASN A 45 -2.38 -46.41 -18.97
C ASN A 45 -1.58 -45.47 -18.06
N THR A 46 -1.46 -44.22 -18.49
CA THR A 46 -0.93 -43.12 -17.69
C THR A 46 -1.66 -43.08 -16.34
N ARG A 47 -0.89 -43.08 -15.26
CA ARG A 47 -1.44 -42.97 -13.91
C ARG A 47 -1.31 -41.53 -13.44
N GLU A 48 -2.42 -40.96 -13.03
CA GLU A 48 -2.44 -39.66 -12.38
C GLU A 48 -2.64 -39.84 -10.88
N GLY A 49 -1.97 -39.01 -10.09
CA GLY A 49 -2.14 -38.99 -8.65
C GLY A 49 -2.05 -37.58 -8.11
N ARG A 50 -2.54 -37.42 -6.88
CA ARG A 50 -2.49 -36.16 -6.14
C ARG A 50 -1.88 -36.41 -4.78
N ILE A 51 -0.93 -35.58 -4.41
CA ILE A 51 -0.38 -35.55 -3.07
C ILE A 51 -0.97 -34.32 -2.38
N PRO A 52 -1.74 -34.49 -1.29
CA PRO A 52 -2.29 -33.35 -0.56
C PRO A 52 -1.13 -32.52 0.00
N CYS A 53 -1.18 -31.22 -0.26
CA CYS A 53 -0.16 -30.26 0.13
C CYS A 53 -0.83 -28.91 0.38
N ALA A 54 -1.27 -28.69 1.62
CA ALA A 54 -1.89 -27.43 2.04
C ALA A 54 -0.81 -26.43 2.46
N VAL A 55 -0.30 -25.65 1.49
CA VAL A 55 0.72 -24.64 1.74
C VAL A 55 0.21 -23.27 1.30
N LYS A 56 0.27 -22.30 2.21
CA LYS A 56 -0.03 -20.90 1.91
C LYS A 56 1.27 -20.15 1.63
N VAL A 57 1.36 -19.54 0.46
CA VAL A 57 2.50 -18.74 0.02
C VAL A 57 2.05 -17.29 -0.15
N GLU A 58 2.64 -16.39 0.64
CA GLU A 58 2.39 -14.96 0.52
C GLU A 58 3.55 -14.28 -0.22
N VAL A 59 3.26 -13.74 -1.38
CA VAL A 59 4.23 -13.00 -2.20
C VAL A 59 4.05 -11.51 -1.93
N LEU A 60 5.04 -10.92 -1.27
CA LEU A 60 5.06 -9.48 -1.04
C LEU A 60 5.50 -8.73 -2.31
N PRO A 61 4.99 -7.51 -2.52
CA PRO A 61 5.44 -6.68 -3.64
C PRO A 61 6.94 -6.41 -3.53
N ASN A 62 7.64 -6.55 -4.65
CA ASN A 62 9.02 -6.11 -4.77
C ASN A 62 9.03 -4.58 -4.86
N ILE A 63 9.72 -3.94 -3.91
CA ILE A 63 9.76 -2.48 -3.79
C ILE A 63 11.19 -1.97 -3.91
N GLU A 64 11.40 -1.03 -4.82
CA GLU A 64 12.61 -0.22 -4.84
C GLU A 64 12.42 0.99 -3.92
N ILE A 65 13.12 0.99 -2.80
CA ILE A 65 13.06 2.08 -1.83
C ILE A 65 13.65 3.35 -2.47
N LEU A 66 12.82 4.39 -2.63
CA LEU A 66 13.20 5.67 -3.26
C LEU A 66 14.39 6.37 -2.60
N ARG A 67 14.70 6.04 -1.33
CA ARG A 67 15.87 6.56 -0.61
C ARG A 67 17.19 6.26 -1.33
N LYS A 68 17.28 5.16 -2.08
CA LYS A 68 18.46 4.83 -2.90
C LYS A 68 18.59 5.71 -4.16
N LYS A 69 17.48 6.29 -4.64
CA LYS A 69 17.43 7.12 -5.85
C LYS A 69 17.66 8.62 -5.58
N GLY A 70 18.09 8.99 -4.38
CA GLY A 70 18.46 10.37 -4.05
C GLY A 70 17.30 11.38 -4.10
N LEU A 71 16.05 10.89 -4.07
CA LEU A 71 14.86 11.74 -4.19
C LEU A 71 14.74 12.63 -2.95
N ARG A 72 15.24 13.86 -3.05
CA ARG A 72 15.00 14.90 -2.04
C ARG A 72 13.60 15.45 -2.28
N ILE A 73 12.68 15.20 -1.35
CA ILE A 73 11.45 16.01 -1.29
C ILE A 73 11.91 17.44 -0.97
N ARG A 74 12.01 18.29 -1.99
CA ARG A 74 12.16 19.73 -1.81
C ARG A 74 10.84 20.22 -1.26
N SER A 75 10.74 20.30 0.07
CA SER A 75 9.71 21.11 0.69
C SER A 75 9.91 22.55 0.21
N THR A 76 8.91 23.12 -0.46
CA THR A 76 8.88 24.56 -0.81
C THR A 76 8.84 25.44 0.44
N ARG A 77 8.60 24.85 1.63
CA ARG A 77 8.79 25.51 2.93
C ARG A 77 10.16 25.17 3.48
N LEU A 78 10.87 26.19 3.96
CA LEU A 78 12.24 26.16 4.52
C LEU A 78 12.50 25.08 5.60
N ASN A 79 11.47 24.40 6.10
CA ASN A 79 11.63 23.33 7.08
C ASN A 79 10.59 22.20 6.91
N PRO A 80 10.92 21.05 6.28
CA PRO A 80 10.02 19.90 6.21
C PRO A 80 9.70 19.31 7.59
N ARG A 81 10.53 19.56 8.63
CA ARG A 81 10.21 19.19 10.02
C ARG A 81 9.05 19.99 10.62
N ASN A 82 8.73 21.16 10.04
CA ASN A 82 7.66 22.04 10.53
C ASN A 82 6.48 22.07 9.56
N ALA A 83 6.36 21.08 8.68
CA ALA A 83 5.12 20.84 7.99
C ALA A 83 4.12 20.37 9.07
N ARG A 84 3.35 21.31 9.62
CA ARG A 84 2.29 21.06 10.62
C ARG A 84 0.95 20.81 9.96
N SER A 85 0.22 19.82 10.46
CA SER A 85 -1.03 19.37 9.87
C SER A 85 -2.02 20.53 9.76
N ARG A 86 -2.71 20.65 8.61
CA ARG A 86 -3.85 21.56 8.48
C ARG A 86 -5.12 20.98 9.11
N ILE A 87 -5.08 19.76 9.66
CA ILE A 87 -6.23 19.01 10.18
C ILE A 87 -5.83 18.40 11.53
N GLY A 88 -6.56 18.70 12.60
CA GLY A 88 -6.26 18.21 13.95
C GLY A 88 -6.79 19.12 15.05
N PRO A 89 -6.67 18.72 16.33
CA PRO A 89 -6.95 19.57 17.47
C PRO A 89 -6.14 20.87 17.39
N VAL A 90 -6.80 21.97 17.72
CA VAL A 90 -6.15 23.28 17.81
C VAL A 90 -5.35 23.29 19.11
N SER A 91 -4.04 23.50 19.02
CA SER A 91 -3.18 23.65 20.21
C SER A 91 -3.37 25.05 20.81
N THR A 92 -2.77 25.27 21.97
CA THR A 92 -2.71 26.60 22.61
C THR A 92 -1.62 27.49 22.04
N ASP A 93 -0.72 26.98 21.20
CA ASP A 93 0.40 27.76 20.67
C ASP A 93 -0.05 28.68 19.54
N PHE A 94 0.39 29.93 19.59
CA PHE A 94 0.04 30.93 18.57
C PHE A 94 0.84 30.70 17.28
N ASP A 95 0.17 30.67 16.12
CA ASP A 95 0.79 30.50 14.79
C ASP A 95 0.87 31.84 14.05
N SER A 96 -0.29 32.46 13.76
CA SER A 96 -0.35 33.71 12.99
C SER A 96 -1.65 34.50 13.22
N ILE A 97 -1.70 35.74 12.74
CA ILE A 97 -2.94 36.53 12.67
C ILE A 97 -3.40 36.56 11.21
N ARG A 98 -4.69 36.30 10.97
CA ARG A 98 -5.32 36.40 9.64
C ARG A 98 -6.63 37.17 9.69
N GLY A 99 -7.15 37.54 8.51
CA GLY A 99 -8.49 38.09 8.37
C GLY A 99 -9.58 37.06 8.74
N TYR A 100 -10.64 37.53 9.37
CA TYR A 100 -11.84 36.77 9.71
C TYR A 100 -12.52 36.24 8.45
N THR A 101 -12.92 34.96 8.48
CA THR A 101 -13.74 34.34 7.44
C THR A 101 -15.05 33.85 8.08
N PRO A 102 -16.20 34.02 7.40
CA PRO A 102 -17.46 33.46 7.91
C PRO A 102 -17.33 31.97 8.22
N GLY A 103 -17.64 31.58 9.46
CA GLY A 103 -17.43 30.23 9.99
C GLY A 103 -16.35 30.15 11.08
N ASP A 104 -15.55 31.19 11.28
CA ASP A 104 -14.60 31.28 12.38
C ASP A 104 -15.31 31.51 13.72
N PRO A 105 -14.91 30.83 14.82
CA PRO A 105 -15.49 31.05 16.13
C PRO A 105 -15.22 32.47 16.63
N TYR A 106 -16.22 33.16 17.18
CA TYR A 106 -16.04 34.52 17.72
C TYR A 106 -14.96 34.63 18.81
N ARG A 107 -14.70 33.53 19.54
CA ARG A 107 -13.68 33.47 20.59
C ARG A 107 -12.24 33.58 20.07
N THR A 108 -12.00 33.35 18.78
CA THR A 108 -10.67 33.47 18.19
C THR A 108 -10.38 34.87 17.66
N ILE A 109 -11.36 35.80 17.70
CA ILE A 109 -11.16 37.19 17.28
C ILE A 109 -10.16 37.89 18.19
N ASN A 110 -9.12 38.47 17.59
CA ASN A 110 -8.16 39.29 18.30
C ASN A 110 -8.60 40.75 18.28
N TRP A 111 -9.41 41.13 19.27
CA TRP A 111 -9.92 42.49 19.41
C TRP A 111 -8.81 43.53 19.55
N LYS A 112 -7.69 43.19 20.21
CA LYS A 112 -6.55 44.10 20.39
C LYS A 112 -5.83 44.38 19.07
N ALA A 113 -5.64 43.36 18.24
CA ALA A 113 -5.05 43.53 16.90
C ALA A 113 -6.01 44.27 15.96
N THR A 114 -7.30 43.94 16.03
CA THR A 114 -8.35 44.58 15.21
C THR A 114 -8.47 46.07 15.54
N ALA A 115 -8.46 46.44 16.83
CA ALA A 115 -8.53 47.83 17.28
C ALA A 115 -7.30 48.67 16.90
N ARG A 116 -6.12 48.05 16.76
CA ARG A 116 -4.90 48.76 16.30
C ARG A 116 -4.88 49.03 14.80
N ASN A 117 -5.64 48.26 14.01
CA ASN A 117 -5.78 48.41 12.56
C ASN A 117 -7.14 49.02 12.15
N SER A 118 -7.81 49.71 13.08
CA SER A 118 -9.25 49.99 13.05
C SER A 118 -9.73 51.03 12.02
N SER A 119 -8.84 51.63 11.21
CA SER A 119 -9.24 52.71 10.31
C SER A 119 -9.88 52.22 9.00
N THR A 120 -9.52 51.03 8.50
CA THR A 120 -10.12 50.44 7.27
C THR A 120 -9.80 48.94 7.11
N GLY A 121 -9.38 48.26 8.19
CA GLY A 121 -8.89 46.88 8.12
C GLY A 121 -9.98 45.83 8.37
N PRO A 122 -9.83 44.61 7.81
CA PRO A 122 -10.70 43.48 8.15
C PRO A 122 -10.53 43.06 9.62
N ILE A 123 -11.57 42.47 10.21
CA ILE A 123 -11.50 41.87 11.56
C ILE A 123 -10.39 40.81 11.57
N LEU A 124 -9.55 40.82 12.60
CA LEU A 124 -8.40 39.94 12.73
C LEU A 124 -8.68 38.80 13.71
N VAL A 125 -8.22 37.60 13.36
CA VAL A 125 -8.42 36.35 14.10
C VAL A 125 -7.07 35.73 14.41
N ASN A 126 -6.90 35.27 15.65
CA ASN A 126 -5.75 34.46 16.05
C ASN A 126 -5.89 33.05 15.45
N GLN A 127 -4.90 32.68 14.65
CA GLN A 127 -4.70 31.32 14.22
C GLN A 127 -3.72 30.66 15.18
N TYR A 128 -4.19 29.61 15.84
CA TYR A 128 -3.36 28.78 16.69
C TYR A 128 -2.81 27.61 15.89
N GLU A 129 -1.63 27.19 16.29
CA GLU A 129 -0.92 26.05 15.77
C GLU A 129 -1.77 24.79 15.95
N ARG A 130 -1.82 23.94 14.92
CA ARG A 130 -2.49 22.64 15.04
C ARG A 130 -1.49 21.60 15.46
N GLU A 131 -1.81 20.86 16.50
CA GLU A 131 -1.03 19.70 16.92
C GLU A 131 -1.15 18.60 15.86
N GLY A 132 -0.01 18.19 15.29
CA GLY A 132 0.05 17.05 14.39
C GLY A 132 1.06 17.19 13.26
N LEU A 133 1.76 16.09 12.96
CA LEU A 133 2.60 15.93 11.78
C LEU A 133 1.72 15.84 10.51
N HIS A 134 2.23 16.26 9.35
CA HIS A 134 1.48 16.16 8.10
C HIS A 134 0.94 14.76 7.89
N SER A 135 -0.36 14.67 7.59
CA SER A 135 -1.02 13.43 7.26
C SER A 135 -1.23 13.36 5.74
N THR A 136 -0.70 12.33 5.10
CA THR A 136 -0.87 12.06 3.67
C THR A 136 -1.70 10.79 3.49
N VAL A 137 -2.71 10.83 2.63
CA VAL A 137 -3.50 9.65 2.26
C VAL A 137 -3.30 9.37 0.79
N PHE A 138 -2.85 8.15 0.46
CA PHE A 138 -2.82 7.68 -0.92
C PHE A 138 -4.16 7.05 -1.30
N ALA A 139 -4.80 7.56 -2.35
CA ALA A 139 -5.94 6.90 -2.98
C ALA A 139 -5.45 6.03 -4.14
N ILE A 140 -5.68 4.72 -4.08
CA ILE A 140 -5.32 3.75 -5.12
C ILE A 140 -6.58 3.34 -5.84
N ASP A 141 -6.66 3.58 -7.15
CA ASP A 141 -7.73 3.03 -7.96
C ASP A 141 -7.50 1.53 -8.23
N ASN A 142 -8.51 0.70 -7.92
CA ASN A 142 -8.54 -0.73 -8.21
C ASN A 142 -9.63 -1.08 -9.25
N SER A 143 -9.94 -0.15 -10.15
CA SER A 143 -10.85 -0.36 -11.27
C SER A 143 -10.28 -1.34 -12.33
N PRO A 144 -11.12 -1.97 -13.17
CA PRO A 144 -10.65 -2.87 -14.21
C PRO A 144 -9.59 -2.29 -15.16
N PRO A 145 -9.65 -1.01 -15.60
CA PRO A 145 -8.61 -0.38 -16.41
C PRO A 145 -7.21 -0.42 -15.79
N MET A 146 -7.12 -0.32 -14.46
CA MET A 146 -5.84 -0.37 -13.73
C MET A 146 -5.13 -1.74 -13.83
N ARG A 147 -5.84 -2.76 -14.34
CA ARG A 147 -5.35 -4.14 -14.50
C ARG A 147 -4.99 -4.48 -15.94
N GLN A 148 -5.06 -3.50 -16.85
CA GLN A 148 -4.66 -3.71 -18.24
C GLN A 148 -3.14 -3.84 -18.35
N GLY A 149 -2.66 -4.78 -19.16
CA GLY A 149 -1.24 -5.08 -19.31
C GLY A 149 -0.91 -6.51 -18.89
N THR A 150 0.35 -6.75 -18.54
CA THR A 150 0.79 -8.06 -18.07
C THR A 150 0.47 -8.23 -16.58
N LYS A 151 0.56 -9.47 -16.08
CA LYS A 151 0.33 -9.75 -14.65
C LYS A 151 1.41 -9.14 -13.75
N GLU A 152 2.55 -8.79 -14.30
CA GLU A 152 3.73 -8.25 -13.60
C GLU A 152 3.87 -6.74 -13.78
N GLU A 153 3.41 -6.24 -14.92
CA GLU A 153 3.47 -4.85 -15.34
C GLU A 153 2.09 -4.39 -15.77
N ASN A 154 1.37 -3.84 -14.81
CA ASN A 154 0.12 -3.13 -15.03
C ASN A 154 0.14 -1.82 -14.22
N PRO A 155 -0.74 -0.85 -14.53
CA PRO A 155 -0.82 0.40 -13.80
C PRO A 155 -0.98 0.23 -12.28
N LEU A 156 -1.71 -0.81 -11.85
CA LEU A 156 -1.92 -1.11 -10.43
C LEU A 156 -0.61 -1.55 -9.73
N GLU A 157 0.19 -2.44 -10.32
CA GLU A 157 1.49 -2.85 -9.79
C GLU A 157 2.42 -1.65 -9.60
N SER A 158 2.50 -0.80 -10.64
CA SER A 158 3.34 0.39 -10.63
C SER A 158 2.87 1.40 -9.58
N GLY A 159 1.56 1.63 -9.48
CA GLY A 159 0.96 2.47 -8.44
C GLY A 159 1.24 1.95 -7.03
N ILE A 160 1.18 0.64 -6.84
CA ILE A 160 1.47 -0.01 -5.55
C ILE A 160 2.94 0.13 -5.16
N LYS A 161 3.86 -0.12 -6.10
CA LYS A 161 5.30 0.09 -5.88
C LYS A 161 5.56 1.54 -5.47
N LEU A 162 4.96 2.49 -6.20
CA LEU A 162 5.06 3.92 -5.91
C LEU A 162 4.55 4.24 -4.50
N VAL A 163 3.32 3.84 -4.17
CA VAL A 163 2.72 4.11 -2.85
C VAL A 163 3.57 3.53 -1.72
N LEU A 164 4.08 2.31 -1.86
CA LEU A 164 4.91 1.71 -0.80
C LEU A 164 6.25 2.43 -0.64
N SER A 165 6.87 2.83 -1.76
CA SER A 165 8.14 3.55 -1.68
C SER A 165 7.97 4.97 -1.12
N PHE A 166 6.91 5.68 -1.50
CA PHE A 166 6.58 6.97 -0.89
C PHE A 166 6.17 6.82 0.57
N THR A 167 5.41 5.79 0.93
CA THR A 167 5.03 5.52 2.33
C THR A 167 6.27 5.34 3.20
N SER A 168 7.24 4.54 2.76
CA SER A 168 8.52 4.36 3.49
C SER A 168 9.26 5.69 3.65
N LEU A 169 9.29 6.50 2.60
CA LEU A 169 9.96 7.80 2.61
C LEU A 169 9.26 8.80 3.55
N LEU A 170 7.94 8.95 3.44
CA LEU A 170 7.15 9.89 4.25
C LEU A 170 7.14 9.52 5.73
N LEU A 171 7.06 8.23 6.07
CA LEU A 171 7.17 7.77 7.46
C LEU A 171 8.56 8.05 8.03
N ASN A 172 9.62 7.96 7.23
CA ASN A 172 10.97 8.37 7.67
C ASN A 172 11.07 9.88 7.94
N TYR A 173 10.28 10.70 7.22
CA TYR A 173 10.12 12.13 7.50
C TYR A 173 9.14 12.42 8.65
N GLN A 174 8.72 11.41 9.40
CA GLN A 174 7.75 11.53 10.50
C GLN A 174 6.36 11.99 10.04
N TYR A 175 5.99 11.80 8.78
CA TYR A 175 4.63 12.10 8.33
C TYR A 175 3.72 10.93 8.67
N ASN A 176 2.45 11.22 8.96
CA ASN A 176 1.43 10.20 9.08
C ASN A 176 0.99 9.78 7.67
N VAL A 177 0.97 8.48 7.38
CA VAL A 177 0.59 7.99 6.05
C VAL A 177 -0.60 7.04 6.16
N GLY A 178 -1.64 7.28 5.36
CA GLY A 178 -2.79 6.42 5.18
C GLY A 178 -2.88 5.95 3.73
N VAL A 179 -3.67 4.89 3.51
CA VAL A 179 -3.95 4.37 2.17
C VAL A 179 -5.43 4.05 2.07
N TRP A 180 -6.04 4.45 0.98
CA TRP A 180 -7.41 4.13 0.62
C TRP A 180 -7.39 3.43 -0.74
N VAL A 181 -7.89 2.20 -0.80
CA VAL A 181 -8.11 1.51 -2.07
C VAL A 181 -9.55 1.74 -2.49
N MET A 182 -9.73 2.32 -3.68
CA MET A 182 -11.02 2.62 -4.27
C MET A 182 -11.46 1.43 -5.12
N GLN A 183 -12.63 0.87 -4.81
CA GLN A 183 -13.24 -0.21 -5.60
C GLN A 183 -14.69 0.15 -5.92
N ARG A 184 -15.04 0.03 -7.21
CA ARG A 184 -16.31 0.52 -7.77
C ARG A 184 -17.56 -0.22 -7.24
N ASN A 185 -17.39 -1.43 -6.70
CA ASN A 185 -18.50 -2.32 -6.30
C ASN A 185 -18.53 -2.70 -4.80
N SER A 186 -17.61 -2.18 -3.97
CA SER A 186 -17.63 -2.51 -2.53
C SER A 186 -18.40 -1.44 -1.77
N GLY A 187 -19.67 -1.70 -1.46
CA GLY A 187 -20.48 -0.85 -0.58
C GLY A 187 -19.99 -0.79 0.88
N ILE A 188 -18.74 -1.15 1.17
CA ILE A 188 -18.22 -1.27 2.53
C ILE A 188 -16.83 -0.62 2.63
N ARG A 189 -16.69 0.24 3.64
CA ARG A 189 -15.51 1.00 4.12
C ARG A 189 -14.25 0.17 4.44
N ARG A 190 -14.09 -1.07 3.96
CA ARG A 190 -13.06 -2.00 4.47
C ARG A 190 -11.64 -1.71 3.99
N ASP A 191 -11.48 -0.95 2.90
CA ASP A 191 -10.16 -0.73 2.30
C ASP A 191 -9.51 0.62 2.59
N VAL A 192 -9.88 1.22 3.73
CA VAL A 192 -9.22 2.42 4.25
C VAL A 192 -8.30 2.06 5.41
N ILE A 193 -7.05 2.49 5.30
CA ILE A 193 -6.09 2.56 6.39
C ILE A 193 -5.94 4.03 6.75
N MET A 194 -6.36 4.39 7.96
CA MET A 194 -6.20 5.74 8.48
C MET A 194 -4.71 6.10 8.61
N PRO A 195 -4.37 7.38 8.42
CA PRO A 195 -3.01 7.87 8.64
C PRO A 195 -2.47 7.47 10.01
N GLY A 196 -1.24 6.97 10.02
CA GLY A 196 -0.50 6.63 11.22
C GLY A 196 0.99 6.77 10.97
N SER A 197 1.81 6.58 12.00
CA SER A 197 3.26 6.75 11.96
C SER A 197 4.02 5.44 12.20
N GLY A 198 5.32 5.48 11.94
CA GLY A 198 6.24 4.40 12.30
C GLY A 198 6.22 3.17 11.39
N MET A 199 7.03 2.17 11.76
CA MET A 199 7.25 0.96 10.97
C MET A 199 6.02 0.03 10.97
N GLU A 200 5.26 -0.02 12.07
CA GLU A 200 4.03 -0.81 12.12
C GLU A 200 3.02 -0.34 11.07
N GLN A 201 2.90 0.98 10.89
CA GLN A 201 2.05 1.54 9.85
C GLN A 201 2.51 1.12 8.46
N TYR A 202 3.82 1.15 8.20
CA TYR A 202 4.39 0.67 6.93
C TYR A 202 4.03 -0.80 6.67
N LEU A 203 4.22 -1.68 7.65
CA LEU A 203 3.90 -3.10 7.53
C LEU A 203 2.40 -3.35 7.37
N ARG A 204 1.55 -2.55 8.04
CA ARG A 204 0.09 -2.59 7.90
C ARG A 204 -0.35 -2.23 6.48
N ILE A 205 0.19 -1.15 5.94
CA ILE A 205 -0.06 -0.71 4.55
C ILE A 205 0.45 -1.77 3.57
N ARG A 206 1.68 -2.26 3.73
CA ARG A 206 2.28 -3.28 2.85
C ARG A 206 1.45 -4.56 2.78
N ARG A 207 1.00 -5.08 3.93
CA ARG A 207 0.13 -6.26 3.98
C ARG A 207 -1.22 -6.00 3.31
N ARG A 208 -1.82 -4.84 3.52
CA ARG A 208 -3.11 -4.51 2.91
C ARG A 208 -3.01 -4.44 1.39
N VAL A 209 -2.00 -3.74 0.88
CA VAL A 209 -1.79 -3.57 -0.55
C VAL A 209 -1.38 -4.88 -1.24
N MET A 210 -0.79 -5.82 -0.50
CA MET A 210 -0.58 -7.20 -0.97
C MET A 210 -1.90 -7.95 -1.22
N LEU A 211 -2.92 -7.71 -0.37
CA LEU A 211 -4.23 -8.37 -0.45
C LEU A 211 -5.20 -7.70 -1.43
N VAL A 212 -4.88 -6.52 -1.98
CA VAL A 212 -5.71 -5.86 -3.00
C VAL A 212 -5.81 -6.78 -4.19
N GLU A 213 -7.03 -7.30 -4.39
CA GLU A 213 -7.33 -8.47 -5.22
C GLU A 213 -6.53 -8.52 -6.51
N THR A 214 -5.62 -9.48 -6.56
CA THR A 214 -5.24 -10.07 -7.84
C THR A 214 -6.38 -10.96 -8.27
N VAL A 215 -6.94 -10.69 -9.45
CA VAL A 215 -7.97 -11.51 -10.13
C VAL A 215 -7.83 -12.99 -9.71
N LYS A 216 -8.90 -13.53 -9.10
CA LYS A 216 -9.03 -14.97 -8.82
C LYS A 216 -8.66 -15.69 -10.09
N LEU A 217 -7.69 -16.60 -10.02
CA LEU A 217 -7.39 -17.49 -11.13
C LEU A 217 -8.65 -18.34 -11.33
N VAL A 218 -9.56 -17.89 -12.21
CA VAL A 218 -10.47 -18.81 -12.86
C VAL A 218 -9.54 -19.73 -13.66
N PRO A 219 -9.50 -21.04 -13.36
CA PRO A 219 -8.72 -21.95 -14.18
C PRO A 219 -9.23 -21.80 -15.60
N GLN A 220 -8.35 -21.38 -16.51
CA GLN A 220 -8.61 -21.50 -17.94
C GLN A 220 -8.74 -23.02 -18.17
N VAL A 221 -9.96 -23.44 -18.46
CA VAL A 221 -10.31 -24.81 -18.85
C VAL A 221 -9.70 -25.07 -20.22
#